data_AF-A0A0D8IYF2-F1
#
_entry.id   AF-A0A0D8IYF2-F1
#
_cell.length_a   1.000
_cell.length_b   1.000
_cell.length_c   1.000
_cell.angle_alpha   90.00
_cell.angle_beta   90.00
_cell.angle_gamma   90.00
#
_symmetry.space_group_name_H-M   'P 1'
#
loop_
_entity.id
_entity.type
_entity.pdbx_description
1 polymer ?
#
loop_
_entity_poly.entity_id
_entity_poly.type
_entity_poly.pdbx_seq_one_letter_code
_entity_poly.pdbx_strand_id
1 'polypeptide(L)'
;MQDIFARMTLYNLASLLRLHASFMQLKGEYLYRVNDAFAAHIAREFLLGFVSTTKVESLITSFLLPVQPDQPKTRNMRVKRPVSFQYRAI
;
A
#
# COMPACT_ATOMS: atom_id res chain seq x y z
N MET A 1 -11.07 23.90 -16.53
CA MET A 1 -11.94 23.43 -15.42
C MET A 1 -12.20 21.93 -15.47
N GLN A 2 -12.62 21.36 -16.61
CA GLN A 2 -12.97 19.94 -16.72
C GLN A 2 -11.87 18.96 -16.31
N ASP A 3 -10.60 19.23 -16.65
CA ASP A 3 -9.48 18.35 -16.26
C ASP A 3 -9.26 18.23 -14.75
N ILE A 4 -9.53 19.31 -14.01
CA ILE A 4 -9.37 19.31 -12.55
C ILE A 4 -10.44 18.41 -11.93
N PHE A 5 -11.68 18.54 -12.39
CA PHE A 5 -12.78 17.70 -11.94
C PHE A 5 -12.56 16.23 -12.32
N ALA A 6 -12.12 15.94 -13.55
CA ALA A 6 -11.83 14.57 -13.98
C ALA A 6 -10.75 13.92 -13.11
N ARG A 7 -9.65 14.63 -12.83
CA ARG A 7 -8.60 14.15 -11.92
C ARG A 7 -9.14 13.93 -10.51
N MET A 8 -9.90 14.88 -9.98
CA MET A 8 -10.48 14.79 -8.65
C MET A 8 -11.44 13.60 -8.52
N THR A 9 -12.31 13.38 -9.51
CA THR A 9 -13.21 12.23 -9.55
C THR A 9 -12.45 10.91 -9.58
N LEU A 10 -11.41 10.79 -10.41
CA LEU A 10 -10.57 9.60 -10.48
C LEU A 10 -9.88 9.31 -9.15
N TYR A 11 -9.22 10.31 -8.55
CA TYR A 11 -8.52 10.14 -7.28
C TYR A 11 -9.47 9.82 -6.12
N ASN A 12 -10.64 10.46 -6.09
CA ASN A 12 -11.66 10.17 -5.09
C ASN A 12 -12.17 8.74 -5.21
N LEU A 13 -12.46 8.28 -6.43
CA LEU A 13 -12.89 6.90 -6.68
C LEU A 13 -11.80 5.90 -6.29
N ALA A 14 -10.55 6.11 -6.71
CA ALA A 14 -9.44 5.24 -6.37
C ALA A 14 -9.24 5.14 -4.84
N SER A 15 -9.39 6.26 -4.13
CA SER A 15 -9.32 6.32 -2.67
C SER A 15 -10.46 5.53 -2.02
N LEU A 16 -11.68 5.66 -2.53
CA LEU A 16 -12.84 4.89 -2.06
C LEU A 16 -12.65 3.38 -2.26
N LEU A 17 -12.14 2.95 -3.42
CA LEU A 17 -11.85 1.53 -3.68
C LEU A 17 -10.82 0.98 -2.69
N ARG A 18 -9.81 1.77 -2.35
CA ARG A 18 -8.77 1.39 -1.38
C ARG A 18 -9.34 1.25 0.03
N LEU A 19 -10.20 2.18 0.44
CA LEU A 19 -10.93 2.10 1.71
C LEU A 19 -11.83 0.87 1.74
N HIS A 20 -12.63 0.66 0.70
CA HIS A 20 -13.52 -0.51 0.57
C HIS A 20 -12.75 -1.83 0.68
N ALA A 21 -11.62 -1.95 0.00
CA ALA A 21 -10.74 -3.11 0.09
C ALA A 21 -10.19 -3.36 1.50
N SER A 22 -9.96 -2.29 2.29
CA SER A 22 -9.54 -2.40 3.69
C SER A 22 -10.66 -2.88 4.62
N PHE A 23 -11.93 -2.60 4.29
CA PHE A 23 -13.08 -3.11 5.03
C PHE A 23 -13.44 -4.55 4.65
N MET A 24 -13.22 -4.93 3.40
CA MET A 24 -13.55 -6.26 2.88
C MET A 24 -12.53 -7.35 3.24
N GLN A 25 -11.56 -7.03 4.11
CA GLN A 25 -10.55 -7.97 4.55
C GLN A 25 -11.19 -9.21 5.21
N LEU A 26 -10.81 -10.39 4.72
CA LEU A 26 -11.14 -11.65 5.35
C LEU A 26 -10.58 -11.65 6.78
N LYS A 27 -11.37 -12.18 7.72
CA LYS A 27 -11.03 -12.31 9.13
C LYS A 27 -9.80 -13.23 9.27
N GLY A 28 -8.61 -12.64 9.25
CA GLY A 28 -7.32 -13.34 9.27
C GLY A 28 -6.26 -12.55 10.02
N GLU A 29 -5.10 -13.18 10.22
CA GLU A 29 -3.96 -12.62 10.99
C GLU A 29 -3.31 -11.41 10.31
N TYR A 30 -3.51 -11.23 9.00
CA TYR A 30 -2.86 -10.20 8.20
C TYR A 30 -3.83 -9.07 7.83
N LEU A 31 -3.34 -7.85 7.92
CA LEU A 31 -3.98 -6.70 7.29
C LEU A 31 -3.68 -6.74 5.79
N TYR A 32 -4.62 -6.37 4.93
CA TYR A 32 -4.40 -6.35 3.48
C TYR A 32 -4.59 -4.95 2.90
N ARG A 33 -3.76 -4.57 1.94
CA ARG A 33 -3.88 -3.31 1.21
C ARG A 33 -3.90 -3.54 -0.29
N VAL A 34 -4.57 -2.63 -1.00
CA VAL A 34 -4.45 -2.51 -2.44
C VAL A 34 -3.38 -1.46 -2.77
N ASN A 35 -2.58 -1.74 -3.80
CA ASN A 35 -1.60 -0.80 -4.33
C ASN A 35 -2.30 0.39 -5.00
N ASP A 36 -1.80 1.60 -4.76
CA ASP A 36 -2.35 2.86 -5.29
C ASP A 36 -2.44 2.88 -6.81
N ALA A 37 -1.40 2.40 -7.49
CA ALA A 37 -1.39 2.34 -8.95
C ALA A 37 -2.49 1.40 -9.50
N PHE A 38 -2.71 0.27 -8.83
CA PHE A 38 -3.74 -0.69 -9.23
C PHE A 38 -5.15 -0.14 -8.94
N ALA A 39 -5.35 0.50 -7.78
CA ALA A 39 -6.62 1.15 -7.47
C ALA A 39 -6.97 2.25 -8.49
N ALA A 40 -5.99 3.07 -8.89
CA ALA A 40 -6.16 4.09 -9.92
C ALA A 40 -6.47 3.48 -11.31
N HIS A 41 -5.80 2.37 -11.66
CA HIS A 41 -6.07 1.67 -12.91
C HIS A 41 -7.49 1.09 -12.94
N ILE A 42 -7.92 0.40 -11.88
CA ILE A 42 -9.28 -0.16 -11.79
C ILE A 42 -10.33 0.97 -11.81
N ALA A 43 -10.11 2.06 -11.08
CA ALA A 43 -10.99 3.23 -11.09
C ALA A 43 -11.15 3.82 -12.50
N ARG A 44 -10.06 3.91 -13.26
CA ARG A 44 -10.08 4.39 -14.64
C ARG A 44 -10.90 3.46 -15.54
N GLU A 45 -10.64 2.17 -15.50
CA GLU A 45 -11.35 1.18 -16.34
C GLU A 45 -12.84 1.10 -15.99
N PHE A 46 -13.19 1.30 -14.73
CA PHE A 46 -14.59 1.42 -14.29
C PHE A 46 -15.27 2.67 -14.84
N LEU A 47 -14.63 3.85 -14.75
CA LEU A 47 -15.17 5.10 -15.27
C LEU A 47 -15.33 5.09 -16.80
N LEU A 48 -14.49 4.33 -17.50
CA LEU A 48 -14.58 4.12 -18.95
C LEU A 48 -15.65 3.07 -19.34
N GLY A 49 -16.22 2.36 -18.37
CA GLY A 49 -17.27 1.35 -18.61
C GLY A 49 -16.76 -0.02 -19.06
N PHE A 50 -15.45 -0.27 -19.02
CA PHE A 50 -14.89 -1.58 -19.40
C PHE A 50 -15.07 -2.65 -18.31
N VAL A 51 -15.27 -2.23 -17.06
CA VAL A 51 -15.36 -3.12 -15.91
C VAL A 51 -16.71 -2.93 -15.22
N SER A 52 -17.46 -4.02 -15.06
CA SER A 52 -18.69 -4.04 -14.27
C SER A 52 -18.40 -4.03 -12.78
N THR A 53 -19.37 -3.57 -11.97
CA THR A 53 -19.25 -3.51 -10.50
C THR A 53 -18.84 -4.85 -9.88
N THR A 54 -19.46 -5.96 -10.31
CA THR A 54 -19.12 -7.32 -9.82
C THR A 54 -17.67 -7.70 -10.15
N LYS A 55 -17.17 -7.28 -11.31
CA LYS A 55 -15.79 -7.55 -11.74
C LYS A 55 -14.78 -6.70 -10.97
N VAL A 56 -15.13 -5.47 -10.60
CA VAL A 56 -14.30 -4.60 -9.74
C VAL A 56 -13.98 -5.29 -8.42
N GLU A 57 -14.99 -5.82 -7.73
CA GLU A 57 -14.81 -6.52 -6.45
C GLU A 57 -13.86 -7.73 -6.57
N SER A 58 -14.03 -8.51 -7.64
CA SER A 58 -13.15 -9.66 -7.92
C SER A 58 -11.69 -9.24 -8.18
N LEU A 59 -11.50 -8.14 -8.93
CA LEU A 59 -10.17 -7.60 -9.23
C LEU A 59 -9.50 -7.06 -7.96
N ILE A 60 -10.24 -6.29 -7.14
CA ILE A 60 -9.75 -5.78 -5.86
C ILE A 60 -9.23 -6.93 -5.00
N THR A 61 -10.01 -8.00 -4.87
CA THR A 61 -9.64 -9.17 -4.07
C THR A 61 -8.37 -9.84 -4.59
N SER A 62 -8.19 -9.92 -5.92
CA SER A 62 -7.01 -10.51 -6.54
C SER A 62 -5.71 -9.71 -6.34
N PHE A 63 -5.81 -8.39 -6.15
CA PHE A 63 -4.67 -7.49 -5.99
C PHE A 63 -4.43 -7.07 -4.52
N LEU A 64 -5.06 -7.75 -3.56
CA LEU A 64 -4.79 -7.56 -2.14
C LEU A 64 -3.38 -8.06 -1.82
N LEU A 65 -2.57 -7.17 -1.26
CA LEU A 65 -1.24 -7.48 -0.76
C LEU A 65 -1.27 -7.47 0.78
N PRO A 66 -0.69 -8.48 1.45
CA PRO A 66 -0.58 -8.46 2.88
C PRO A 66 0.31 -7.28 3.31
N VAL A 67 -0.20 -6.49 4.24
CA VAL A 67 0.51 -5.45 4.97
C VAL A 67 1.22 -6.12 6.12
N GLN A 68 2.53 -5.89 6.20
CA GLN A 68 3.28 -6.32 7.36
C GLN A 68 2.77 -5.51 8.57
N PRO A 69 2.24 -6.17 9.62
CA PRO A 69 1.88 -5.48 10.84
C PRO A 69 3.13 -4.78 11.35
N ASP A 70 2.97 -3.53 11.76
CA ASP A 70 4.08 -2.67 12.16
C ASP A 70 4.74 -3.29 13.40
N GLN A 71 5.80 -4.08 13.18
CA GLN A 71 6.71 -4.43 14.25
C GLN A 71 7.67 -3.26 14.36
N PRO A 72 7.66 -2.47 15.44
CA PRO A 72 8.84 -1.73 15.80
C PRO A 72 9.91 -2.78 16.09
N LYS A 73 10.71 -3.15 15.07
CA LYS A 73 12.03 -3.71 15.33
C LYS A 73 12.78 -2.56 15.96
N THR A 74 12.71 -2.46 17.29
CA THR A 74 13.67 -1.69 18.07
C THR A 74 15.01 -2.19 17.59
N ARG A 75 15.65 -1.39 16.74
CA ARG A 75 16.94 -1.76 16.17
C ARG A 75 17.83 -1.82 17.39
N ASN A 76 18.19 -3.03 17.83
CA ASN A 76 19.15 -3.21 18.91
C ASN A 76 20.48 -2.71 18.37
N MET A 77 20.67 -1.39 18.40
CA MET A 77 21.90 -0.74 17.99
C MET A 77 22.95 -1.16 19.00
N ARG A 78 23.76 -2.15 18.62
CA ARG A 78 24.94 -2.49 19.40
C ARG A 78 25.87 -1.29 19.32
N VAL A 79 26.04 -0.58 20.43
CA VAL A 79 26.99 0.53 20.55
C VAL A 79 28.36 -0.01 20.18
N LYS A 80 28.92 0.43 19.06
CA LYS A 80 30.30 0.09 18.67
C LYS A 80 31.23 0.82 19.62
N ARG A 81 32.03 0.09 20.40
CA ARG A 81 33.10 0.69 21.20
C ARG A 81 34.23 1.13 20.25
N PRO A 82 34.86 2.29 20.48
CA PRO A 82 36.02 2.70 19.69
C PRO A 82 37.14 1.66 19.84
N VAL A 83 37.72 1.24 18.72
CA VAL A 83 38.92 0.41 18.71
C VAL A 83 40.11 1.35 18.87
N SER A 84 40.78 1.32 20.02
CA SER A 84 42.05 2.04 20.19
C SER A 84 43.16 1.28 19.48
N PHE A 85 43.89 1.96 18.60
CA PHE A 85 45.12 1.43 18.02
C PHE A 85 46.18 1.37 19.11
N GLN A 86 46.58 0.16 19.51
CA GLN A 86 47.73 -0.03 20.40
C GLN A 86 49.01 0.09 19.57
N TYR A 87 49.63 1.27 19.55
CA TYR A 87 50.99 1.40 19.05
C TYR A 87 51.94 0.79 20.06
N ARG A 88 52.75 -0.18 19.63
CA ARG A 88 53.93 -0.61 20.39
C ARG A 88 55.08 0.29 19.97
N ALA A 89 55.64 1.03 20.92
CA ALA A 89 56.93 1.66 20.73
C ALA A 89 57.99 0.54 20.66
N ILE A 90 58.74 0.51 19.56
CA ILE A 90 59.93 -0.31 19.38
C ILE A 90 61.12 0.50 19.87
#